data_AF-A0A844DWX5-F1
#
_entry.id   AF-A0A844DWX5-F1
#
_cell.length_a   1.000
_cell.length_b   1.000
_cell.length_c   1.000
_cell.angle_alpha   90.00
_cell.angle_beta   90.00
_cell.angle_gamma   90.00
#
_symmetry.space_group_name_H-M   'P 1'
#
loop_
_entity.id
_entity.type
_entity.pdbx_description
1 polymer ?
#
loop_
_entity_poly.entity_id
_entity_poly.type
_entity_poly.pdbx_seq_one_letter_code
_entity_poly.pdbx_strand_id
1 'polypeptide(L)'
;MKKKECAYCKKEFDSNRKRSAEHIFPQVLLELFPEQDVSFTPERTFKDNFGLTIADVCSECNNGILSGLDQYGGKLIKEQFLEEIDYNLKDSEIEKEIDYSIFVKWIIKITYNYMRS
;
A
#
# COMPACT_ATOMS: atom_id res chain seq x y z
N MET A 1 17.08 -14.22 8.74
CA MET A 1 18.26 -13.86 7.91
C MET A 1 17.86 -12.71 6.99
N LYS A 2 18.59 -11.58 6.96
CA LYS A 2 18.20 -10.44 6.09
C LYS A 2 18.27 -10.89 4.62
N LYS A 3 17.15 -10.80 3.88
CA LYS A 3 17.11 -11.18 2.43
C LYS A 3 18.21 -10.46 1.67
N LYS A 4 19.01 -11.16 0.86
CA LYS A 4 20.11 -10.56 0.10
C LYS A 4 19.64 -9.79 -1.13
N GLU A 5 18.39 -9.99 -1.54
CA GLU A 5 17.79 -9.43 -2.74
C GLU A 5 16.51 -8.63 -2.45
N CYS A 6 16.20 -7.71 -3.36
CA CYS A 6 14.93 -6.99 -3.39
C CYS A 6 13.77 -7.97 -3.66
N ALA A 7 12.72 -7.90 -2.84
CA ALA A 7 11.56 -8.79 -2.98
C ALA A 7 10.86 -8.68 -4.35
N TYR A 8 10.96 -7.53 -5.02
CA TYR A 8 10.30 -7.24 -6.30
C TYR A 8 11.20 -7.53 -7.50
N CYS A 9 12.31 -6.80 -7.66
CA CYS A 9 13.15 -6.93 -8.85
C CYS A 9 14.16 -8.09 -8.77
N LYS A 10 14.25 -8.80 -7.63
CA LYS A 10 15.16 -9.94 -7.40
C LYS A 10 16.65 -9.63 -7.56
N LYS A 11 17.02 -8.35 -7.68
CA LYS A 11 18.42 -7.92 -7.71
C LYS A 11 18.98 -7.87 -6.30
N GLU A 12 20.23 -8.26 -6.15
CA GLU A 12 20.95 -8.19 -4.87
C GLU A 12 21.12 -6.74 -4.40
N PHE A 13 21.09 -6.56 -3.08
CA PHE A 13 21.45 -5.28 -2.49
C PHE A 13 22.97 -5.07 -2.52
N ASP A 14 23.39 -3.89 -2.94
CA ASP A 14 24.80 -3.49 -3.01
C ASP A 14 24.96 -1.99 -2.65
N SER A 15 26.13 -1.40 -2.90
CA SER A 15 26.41 0.01 -2.62
C SER A 15 25.51 0.98 -3.39
N ASN A 16 25.05 0.58 -4.59
CA ASN A 16 24.19 1.36 -5.47
C ASN A 16 22.70 1.01 -5.27
N ARG A 17 22.39 -0.20 -4.83
CA ARG A 17 21.03 -0.69 -4.58
C ARG A 17 20.77 -0.83 -3.08
N LYS A 18 20.35 0.28 -2.47
CA LYS A 18 20.06 0.34 -1.03
C LYS A 18 18.66 -0.20 -0.73
N ARG A 19 18.51 -0.76 0.47
CA ARG A 19 17.20 -1.08 1.05
C ARG A 19 16.42 0.18 1.36
N SER A 20 15.11 0.09 1.28
CA SER A 20 14.16 1.11 1.72
C SER A 20 13.07 0.47 2.59
N ALA A 21 12.47 1.27 3.47
CA ALA A 21 11.26 0.89 4.17
C ALA A 21 10.06 1.13 3.23
N GLU A 22 9.41 0.06 2.79
CA GLU A 22 8.20 0.10 1.96
C GLU A 22 6.99 -0.01 2.87
N HIS A 23 6.02 0.89 2.74
CA HIS A 23 4.75 0.76 3.47
C HIS A 23 3.88 -0.36 2.89
N ILE A 24 3.26 -1.13 3.77
CA ILE A 24 2.30 -2.16 3.34
C ILE A 24 1.04 -1.51 2.81
N PHE A 25 0.35 -0.76 3.69
CA PHE A 25 -0.69 0.17 3.28
C PHE A 25 -0.06 1.47 2.83
N PRO A 26 -0.45 2.03 1.66
CA PRO A 26 0.09 3.29 1.18
C PRO A 26 0.00 4.38 2.23
N GLN A 27 1.05 5.19 2.38
CA GLN A 27 1.09 6.30 3.33
C GLN A 27 -0.12 7.24 3.17
N VAL A 28 -0.52 7.50 1.92
CA VAL A 28 -1.70 8.32 1.60
C VAL A 28 -3.00 7.80 2.21
N LEU A 29 -3.17 6.47 2.37
CA LEU A 29 -4.36 5.93 3.04
C LEU A 29 -4.27 6.11 4.56
N LEU A 30 -3.09 5.96 5.14
CA LEU A 30 -2.87 6.16 6.57
C LEU A 30 -3.13 7.62 6.98
N GLU A 31 -2.78 8.56 6.09
CA GLU A 31 -3.06 9.98 6.28
C GLU A 31 -4.56 10.32 6.14
N LEU A 32 -5.29 9.58 5.30
CA LEU A 32 -6.74 9.74 5.13
C LEU A 32 -7.54 9.16 6.29
N PHE A 33 -7.03 8.10 6.91
CA PHE A 33 -7.68 7.38 8.00
C PHE A 33 -6.76 7.29 9.23
N PRO A 34 -6.40 8.43 9.84
CA PRO A 34 -5.43 8.49 10.94
C PRO A 34 -5.90 7.78 12.20
N GLU A 35 -7.19 7.49 12.33
CA GLU A 35 -7.77 6.68 13.41
C GLU A 35 -7.48 5.18 13.26
N GLN A 36 -7.01 4.73 12.10
CA GLN A 36 -6.59 3.35 11.84
C GLN A 36 -5.13 3.12 12.28
N ASP A 37 -4.84 3.41 13.55
CA ASP A 37 -3.48 3.43 14.12
C ASP A 37 -3.03 2.10 14.73
N VAL A 38 -3.72 0.99 14.42
CA VAL A 38 -3.42 -0.36 14.92
C VAL A 38 -3.09 -1.29 13.75
N SER A 39 -1.89 -1.86 13.80
CA SER A 39 -1.41 -2.84 12.82
C SER A 39 -1.62 -4.27 13.34
N PHE A 40 -2.14 -5.13 12.46
CA PHE A 40 -2.35 -6.56 12.71
C PHE A 40 -1.45 -7.40 11.80
N THR A 41 -0.59 -8.21 12.38
CA THR A 41 0.24 -9.21 11.66
C THR A 41 -0.08 -10.60 12.21
N PRO A 42 0.27 -11.69 11.51
CA PRO A 42 0.02 -13.04 12.02
C PRO A 42 0.60 -13.29 13.42
N GLU A 43 1.71 -12.65 13.77
CA GLU A 43 2.43 -12.85 15.03
C GLU A 43 2.09 -11.83 16.12
N ARG A 44 1.58 -10.65 15.77
CA ARG A 44 1.40 -9.54 16.72
C ARG A 44 0.36 -8.51 16.29
N THR A 45 -0.22 -7.86 17.30
CA THR A 45 -1.03 -6.63 17.16
C THR A 45 -0.35 -5.52 17.94
N PHE A 46 -0.18 -4.35 17.33
CA PHE A 46 0.50 -3.22 17.98
C PHE A 46 0.05 -1.87 17.42
N LYS A 47 0.15 -0.83 18.25
CA LYS A 47 -0.10 0.56 17.84
C LYS A 47 1.05 1.08 16.99
N ASP A 48 0.71 1.76 15.93
CA ASP A 48 1.59 2.16 14.85
C ASP A 48 1.09 3.46 14.23
N ASN A 49 1.73 4.57 14.59
CA ASN A 49 1.34 5.89 14.12
C ASN A 49 1.86 6.23 12.72
N PHE A 50 2.70 5.38 12.12
CA PHE A 50 3.37 5.66 10.83
C PHE A 50 3.05 4.63 9.75
N GLY A 51 2.34 3.56 10.10
CA GLY A 51 2.04 2.42 9.25
C GLY A 51 3.14 1.36 9.21
N LEU A 52 2.68 0.12 9.02
CA LEU A 52 3.55 -1.04 8.97
C LEU A 52 4.42 -0.97 7.71
N THR A 53 5.73 -1.14 7.91
CA THR A 53 6.73 -1.12 6.83
C THR A 53 7.55 -2.40 6.80
N ILE A 54 8.07 -2.72 5.61
CA ILE A 54 9.00 -3.83 5.39
C ILE A 54 10.30 -3.32 4.76
N ALA A 55 11.44 -3.81 5.24
CA ALA A 55 12.77 -3.33 4.85
C ALA A 55 13.52 -4.30 3.90
N ASP A 56 12.80 -4.87 2.94
CA ASP A 56 13.35 -5.82 1.96
C ASP A 56 13.06 -5.46 0.49
N VAL A 57 12.76 -4.19 0.25
CA VAL A 57 12.58 -3.59 -1.08
C VAL A 57 13.73 -2.63 -1.35
N CYS A 58 14.17 -2.50 -2.61
CA CYS A 58 15.17 -1.50 -3.00
C CYS A 58 14.54 -0.14 -3.31
N SER A 59 15.31 0.93 -3.12
CA SER A 59 14.85 2.31 -3.36
C SER A 59 14.31 2.55 -4.77
N GLU A 60 14.89 1.92 -5.79
CA GLU A 60 14.39 2.02 -7.18
C GLU A 60 12.98 1.44 -7.35
N CYS A 61 12.67 0.31 -6.69
CA CYS A 61 11.33 -0.28 -6.77
C CYS A 61 10.32 0.54 -5.96
N ASN A 62 10.68 0.88 -4.72
CA ASN A 62 9.84 1.65 -3.81
C ASN A 62 9.48 3.01 -4.42
N ASN A 63 10.49 3.81 -4.78
CA ASN A 63 10.28 5.15 -5.34
C ASN A 63 9.85 5.15 -6.82
N GLY A 64 9.79 3.97 -7.45
CA GLY A 64 9.42 3.82 -8.84
C GLY A 64 8.02 3.23 -8.98
N ILE A 65 7.94 2.00 -9.46
CA ILE A 65 6.66 1.35 -9.78
C ILE A 65 5.73 1.23 -8.57
N LEU A 66 6.26 1.00 -7.36
CA LEU A 66 5.43 0.83 -6.17
C LEU A 66 4.80 2.16 -5.73
N SER A 67 5.59 3.23 -5.69
CA SER A 67 5.06 4.58 -5.46
C SER A 67 4.00 4.97 -6.49
N GLY A 68 4.17 4.59 -7.77
CA GLY A 68 3.15 4.80 -8.79
C GLY A 68 1.83 4.06 -8.52
N LEU A 69 1.90 2.81 -8.04
CA LEU A 69 0.71 2.05 -7.63
C LEU A 69 0.02 2.71 -6.43
N ASP A 70 0.80 3.15 -5.44
CA ASP A 70 0.29 3.81 -4.24
C ASP A 70 -0.36 5.16 -4.56
N GLN A 71 0.20 5.93 -5.51
CA GLN A 71 -0.39 7.16 -6.03
C GLN A 71 -1.74 6.91 -6.71
N TYR A 72 -1.83 5.86 -7.54
CA TYR A 72 -3.08 5.46 -8.16
C TYR A 72 -4.14 5.11 -7.11
N GLY A 73 -3.82 4.24 -6.15
CA GLY A 73 -4.75 3.83 -5.10
C GLY A 73 -5.21 5.00 -4.23
N GLY A 74 -4.27 5.87 -3.83
CA GLY A 74 -4.59 7.08 -3.08
C GLY A 74 -5.52 8.03 -3.83
N LYS A 75 -5.27 8.24 -5.13
CA LYS A 75 -6.14 9.06 -5.99
C LYS A 75 -7.54 8.46 -6.09
N LEU A 76 -7.63 7.16 -6.37
CA LEU A 76 -8.90 6.43 -6.48
C LEU A 76 -9.75 6.61 -5.23
N ILE A 77 -9.17 6.37 -4.05
CA ILE A 77 -9.90 6.51 -2.79
C ILE A 77 -10.35 7.95 -2.56
N LYS A 78 -9.45 8.93 -2.75
CA LYS A 78 -9.78 10.35 -2.55
C LYS A 78 -10.90 10.83 -3.45
N GLU A 79 -10.89 10.42 -4.71
CA GLU A 79 -11.82 10.95 -5.71
C GLU A 79 -13.17 10.21 -5.71
N GLN A 80 -13.19 8.93 -5.32
CA GLN A 80 -14.39 8.10 -5.53
C GLN A 80 -14.92 7.41 -4.26
N PHE A 81 -14.18 7.35 -3.16
CA PHE A 81 -14.57 6.56 -1.97
C PHE A 81 -14.62 7.37 -0.66
N LEU A 82 -14.49 8.69 -0.71
CA LEU A 82 -14.67 9.58 0.44
C LEU A 82 -16.00 10.33 0.45
N GLU A 83 -16.85 10.10 -0.55
CA GLU A 83 -18.17 10.72 -0.61
C GLU A 83 -19.08 10.17 0.49
N GLU A 84 -19.82 11.07 1.15
CA GLU A 84 -20.91 10.67 2.04
C GLU A 84 -22.11 10.25 1.19
N ILE A 85 -22.58 9.03 1.39
CA ILE A 85 -23.75 8.50 0.68
C ILE A 85 -25.00 8.88 1.47
N ASP A 86 -25.85 9.73 0.88
CA ASP A 86 -27.14 10.08 1.45
C ASP A 86 -28.01 8.83 1.60
N TYR A 87 -28.68 8.68 2.75
CA TYR A 87 -29.65 7.62 3.02
C TYR A 87 -30.74 7.51 1.94
N ASN A 88 -31.08 8.63 1.28
CA ASN A 88 -32.02 8.66 0.16
C ASN A 88 -31.53 7.85 -1.06
N LEU A 89 -30.22 7.62 -1.18
CA LEU A 89 -29.59 6.85 -2.25
C LEU A 89 -29.39 5.37 -1.88
N LYS A 90 -29.96 4.87 -0.77
CA LYS A 90 -29.74 3.50 -0.27
C LYS A 90 -30.03 2.39 -1.28
N ASP A 91 -30.94 2.62 -2.23
CA ASP A 91 -31.34 1.67 -3.27
C ASP A 91 -30.81 2.08 -4.66
N SER A 92 -29.97 3.13 -4.71
CA SER A 92 -29.35 3.62 -5.95
C SER A 92 -28.05 2.88 -6.23
N GLU A 93 -27.80 2.61 -7.51
CA GLU A 93 -26.50 2.12 -7.96
C GLU A 93 -25.49 3.28 -7.92
N ILE A 94 -24.32 3.02 -7.33
CA ILE A 94 -23.22 3.97 -7.30
C ILE A 94 -22.10 3.38 -8.15
N GLU A 95 -21.87 3.99 -9.32
CA GLU A 95 -20.83 3.57 -10.24
C GLU A 95 -19.47 4.13 -9.80
N LYS A 96 -18.43 3.31 -9.98
CA LYS A 96 -17.04 3.66 -9.68
C LYS A 96 -16.18 3.22 -10.87
N GLU A 97 -15.25 4.07 -11.27
CA GLU A 97 -14.36 3.82 -12.40
C GLU A 97 -12.98 3.42 -11.90
N ILE A 98 -12.50 2.26 -12.35
CA ILE A 98 -11.16 1.77 -12.04
C ILE A 98 -10.41 1.41 -13.31
N ASP A 99 -9.11 1.72 -13.35
CA ASP A 99 -8.19 1.02 -14.25
C ASP A 99 -7.94 -0.36 -13.65
N TYR A 100 -8.60 -1.37 -14.20
CA TYR A 100 -8.54 -2.74 -13.69
C TYR A 100 -7.09 -3.26 -13.57
N SER A 101 -6.22 -2.96 -14.54
CA SER A 101 -4.85 -3.47 -14.57
C SER A 101 -4.01 -2.86 -13.45
N ILE A 102 -4.11 -1.55 -13.26
CA ILE A 102 -3.36 -0.85 -12.22
C ILE A 102 -3.95 -1.15 -10.84
N PHE A 103 -5.28 -1.21 -10.73
CA PHE A 103 -5.98 -1.56 -9.49
C PHE A 103 -5.56 -2.95 -8.98
N VAL A 104 -5.61 -3.98 -9.83
CA VAL A 104 -5.21 -5.34 -9.43
C VAL A 104 -3.74 -5.37 -8.99
N LYS A 105 -2.83 -4.68 -9.69
CA LYS A 105 -1.41 -4.60 -9.30
C LYS A 105 -1.24 -3.93 -7.93
N TRP A 106 -2.00 -2.88 -7.65
CA TRP A 106 -1.97 -2.19 -6.37
C TRP A 106 -2.47 -3.08 -5.22
N ILE A 107 -3.59 -3.78 -5.41
CA ILE A 107 -4.09 -4.75 -4.42
C ILE A 107 -3.05 -5.86 -4.19
N ILE A 108 -2.49 -6.44 -5.26
CA ILE A 108 -1.45 -7.48 -5.16
C ILE A 108 -0.21 -6.96 -4.42
N LYS A 109 0.21 -5.71 -4.65
CA LYS A 109 1.33 -5.08 -3.94
C LYS A 109 1.08 -5.07 -2.43
N ILE A 110 -0.11 -4.62 -1.99
CA ILE A 110 -0.47 -4.57 -0.57
C ILE A 110 -0.46 -5.98 0.01
N THR A 111 -1.17 -6.93 -0.61
CA THR A 111 -1.23 -8.32 -0.14
C THR A 111 0.14 -8.99 -0.10
N TYR A 112 0.96 -8.81 -1.14
CA TYR A 112 2.30 -9.39 -1.21
C TYR A 112 3.24 -8.82 -0.14
N ASN A 113 3.11 -7.54 0.19
CA ASN A 113 3.86 -6.94 1.28
C ASN A 113 3.38 -7.47 2.65
N TYR A 114 2.07 -7.54 2.85
CA TYR A 114 1.44 -8.05 4.08
C TYR A 114 1.87 -9.48 4.41
N MET A 115 1.82 -10.38 3.42
CA MET A 115 2.17 -11.79 3.63
C MET A 115 3.64 -12.05 3.99
N ARG A 116 4.49 -11.02 3.98
CA ARG A 116 5.94 -11.12 4.23
C ARG A 116 6.40 -10.20 5.36
N SER A 117 5.47 -9.53 6.04
CA SER A 117 5.75 -8.55 7.09
C SER A 117 6.03 -9.16 8.44
#